data_AF-A0A183F2E0-F1
#
_entry.id   AF-A0A183F2E0-F1
#
_cell.length_a   1.000
_cell.length_b   1.000
_cell.length_c   1.000
_cell.angle_alpha   90.00
_cell.angle_beta   90.00
_cell.angle_gamma   90.00
#
_symmetry.space_group_name_H-M   'P 1'
#
loop_
_entity.id
_entity.type
_entity.pdbx_description
1 polymer ?
#
loop_
_entity_poly.entity_id
_entity_poly.type
_entity_poly.pdbx_seq_one_letter_code
_entity_poly.pdbx_strand_id
1 'polypeptide(L)'
;MDSTRVRLKARKENDDYIHANWMTMPDNQKYICTQGPMVESVEDFWHMVFTEKSCVIVMLCGFVEGNHEKCFPYFFAELNLPATFGKLYTVTVKENYDPDPTGTIVHKLLHIEVL
;
A
#
# COMPACT_ATOMS: atom_id res chain seq x y z
N MET A 1 4.86 -12.64 14.88
CA MET A 1 5.88 -12.37 15.91
C MET A 1 5.97 -10.87 16.09
N ASP A 2 5.77 -10.35 17.30
CA ASP A 2 5.84 -8.91 17.58
C ASP A 2 7.22 -8.30 17.32
N SER A 3 8.27 -9.11 17.27
CA SER A 3 9.65 -8.66 17.03
C SER A 3 9.89 -8.06 15.65
N THR A 4 9.07 -8.40 14.65
CA THR A 4 9.22 -7.92 13.27
C THR A 4 8.03 -7.13 12.78
N ARG A 5 7.01 -6.87 13.62
CA ARG A 5 5.85 -6.09 13.19
C ARG A 5 6.26 -4.68 12.82
N VAL A 6 5.63 -4.14 11.79
CA VAL A 6 5.74 -2.71 11.51
C VAL A 6 4.97 -1.94 12.59
N ARG A 7 5.53 -0.82 13.04
CA ARG A 7 4.89 0.10 13.98
C ARG A 7 4.62 1.40 13.24
N LEU A 8 3.38 1.86 13.24
CA LEU A 8 3.02 3.14 12.63
C LEU A 8 3.75 4.27 13.39
N LYS A 9 4.65 4.97 12.68
CA LYS A 9 5.50 6.01 13.29
C LYS A 9 4.66 7.20 13.71
N ALA A 10 5.08 7.91 14.76
CA ALA A 10 4.36 9.07 15.29
C ALA A 10 2.90 8.80 15.72
N ARG A 11 2.54 7.53 15.97
CA ARG A 11 1.31 7.14 16.66
C ARG A 11 1.59 6.73 18.10
N LYS A 12 0.54 6.70 18.93
CA LYS A 12 0.61 6.22 20.32
C LYS A 12 0.79 4.70 20.31
N GLU A 13 1.44 4.14 21.32
CA GLU A 13 1.71 2.69 21.38
C GLU A 13 0.45 1.81 21.33
N ASN A 14 -0.69 2.31 21.81
CA ASN A 14 -1.97 1.61 21.76
C ASN A 14 -2.73 1.79 20.43
N ASP A 15 -2.13 2.48 19.46
CA ASP A 15 -2.69 2.82 18.14
C ASP A 15 -1.59 2.74 17.04
N ASP A 16 -0.53 1.95 17.28
CA ASP A 16 0.62 1.80 16.36
C ASP A 16 0.57 0.52 15.52
N TYR A 17 -0.54 -0.23 15.60
CA TYR A 17 -0.66 -1.56 14.99
C TYR A 17 -1.11 -1.48 13.53
N ILE A 18 -0.42 -2.26 12.69
CA ILE A 18 -0.86 -2.62 11.34
C ILE A 18 -0.46 -4.09 11.11
N HIS A 19 -1.27 -4.84 10.36
CA HIS A 19 -0.97 -6.24 10.04
C HIS A 19 0.08 -6.34 8.93
N ALA A 20 1.31 -5.95 9.29
CA ALA A 20 2.47 -5.95 8.42
C ALA A 20 3.75 -6.31 9.21
N ASN A 21 4.70 -6.94 8.53
CA ASN A 21 5.97 -7.36 9.11
C ASN A 21 7.14 -7.01 8.19
N TRP A 22 8.26 -6.64 8.80
CA TRP A 22 9.55 -6.55 8.14
C TRP A 22 10.07 -7.95 7.81
N MET A 23 10.57 -8.10 6.59
CA MET A 23 11.31 -9.26 6.11
C MET A 23 12.67 -8.79 5.60
N THR A 24 13.73 -9.53 5.92
CA THR A 24 15.07 -9.32 5.36
C THR A 24 15.42 -10.55 4.54
N MET A 25 15.69 -10.34 3.26
CA MET A 25 16.09 -11.39 2.32
C MET A 25 17.59 -11.73 2.48
N PRO A 26 18.06 -12.88 1.94
CA PRO A 26 19.47 -13.29 2.07
C PRO A 26 20.48 -12.29 1.51
N ASP A 27 20.07 -11.44 0.56
CA ASP A 27 20.87 -10.35 -0.01
C ASP A 27 20.86 -9.06 0.85
N ASN A 28 20.28 -9.12 2.06
CA ASN A 28 20.03 -8.02 2.99
C ASN A 28 19.01 -6.99 2.50
N GLN A 29 18.31 -7.23 1.39
CA GLN A 29 17.21 -6.37 0.98
C GLN A 29 16.03 -6.52 1.95
N LYS A 30 15.46 -5.38 2.36
CA LYS A 30 14.31 -5.35 3.26
C LYS A 30 13.01 -5.12 2.52
N TYR A 31 11.97 -5.80 2.98
CA TYR A 31 10.61 -5.71 2.48
C TYR A 31 9.64 -5.56 3.64
N ILE A 32 8.50 -4.95 3.37
CA ILE A 32 7.34 -5.01 4.23
C ILE A 32 6.34 -5.95 3.58
N CYS A 33 6.03 -7.05 4.25
CA CYS A 33 4.94 -7.94 3.86
C CYS A 33 3.70 -7.55 4.67
N THR A 34 2.60 -7.25 4.00
CA THR A 34 1.35 -6.79 4.62
C THR A 34 0.16 -7.53 4.02
N GLN A 35 -0.94 -7.59 4.77
CA GLN A 35 -2.23 -7.92 4.18
C GLN A 35 -2.64 -6.84 3.16
N GLY A 36 -3.53 -7.20 2.22
CA GLY A 36 -4.26 -6.18 1.45
C GLY A 36 -5.02 -5.27 2.42
N PRO A 37 -4.96 -3.94 2.25
CA PRO A 37 -5.71 -3.02 3.11
C PRO A 37 -7.20 -3.37 3.13
N MET A 38 -7.82 -3.12 4.29
CA MET A 38 -9.28 -3.13 4.46
C MET A 38 -9.79 -1.69 4.48
N VAL A 39 -11.09 -1.48 4.36
CA VAL A 39 -11.67 -0.13 4.42
C VAL A 39 -11.29 0.62 5.71
N GLU A 40 -11.18 -0.07 6.84
CA GLU A 40 -10.81 0.50 8.13
C GLU A 40 -9.31 0.75 8.29
N SER A 41 -8.46 0.12 7.46
CA SER A 41 -6.98 0.16 7.59
C SER A 41 -6.27 0.78 6.39
N VAL A 42 -7.00 1.28 5.39
CA VAL A 42 -6.40 1.89 4.19
C VAL A 42 -5.63 3.17 4.50
N GLU A 43 -6.08 3.96 5.47
CA GLU A 43 -5.32 5.13 5.97
C GLU A 43 -4.01 4.68 6.63
N ASP A 44 -4.05 3.63 7.44
CA ASP A 44 -2.86 3.08 8.11
C ASP A 44 -1.86 2.50 7.11
N PHE A 45 -2.36 1.86 6.04
CA PHE A 45 -1.53 1.39 4.94
C PHE A 45 -0.77 2.55 4.27
N TRP A 46 -1.46 3.64 3.94
CA TRP A 46 -0.79 4.82 3.35
C TRP A 46 0.15 5.52 4.33
N HIS A 47 -0.21 5.56 5.61
CA HIS A 47 0.65 6.06 6.67
C HIS A 47 1.95 5.25 6.77
N MET A 48 1.87 3.93 6.73
CA MET A 48 3.03 3.03 6.70
C MET A 48 3.88 3.28 5.46
N VAL A 49 3.30 3.27 4.26
CA VAL A 49 4.02 3.48 3.00
C VAL A 49 4.79 4.80 3.02
N PHE A 50 4.14 5.89 3.44
CA PHE A 50 4.73 7.22 3.49
C PHE A 50 5.85 7.32 4.54
N THR A 51 5.59 6.89 5.77
CA THR A 51 6.54 7.05 6.89
C THR A 51 7.72 6.06 6.82
N GLU A 52 7.56 4.93 6.13
CA GLU A 52 8.65 4.02 5.79
C GLU A 52 9.38 4.39 4.51
N LYS A 53 8.93 5.45 3.81
CA LYS A 53 9.51 5.92 2.55
C LYS A 53 9.55 4.81 1.49
N SER A 54 8.50 3.98 1.45
CA SER A 54 8.40 2.93 0.44
C SER A 54 8.05 3.54 -0.91
N CYS A 55 8.94 3.42 -1.89
CA CYS A 55 8.75 3.97 -3.23
C CYS A 55 8.04 3.01 -4.19
N VAL A 56 7.88 1.73 -3.81
CA VAL A 56 7.32 0.68 -4.65
C VAL A 56 6.33 -0.14 -3.84
N ILE A 57 5.15 -0.37 -4.41
CA ILE A 57 4.13 -1.29 -3.89
C ILE A 57 3.96 -2.41 -4.92
N VAL A 58 4.11 -3.65 -4.48
CA VAL A 58 3.84 -4.83 -5.31
C VAL A 58 2.56 -5.49 -4.80
N MET A 59 1.50 -5.41 -5.60
CA MET A 59 0.22 -6.03 -5.30
C MET A 59 0.16 -7.41 -5.97
N LEU A 60 -0.04 -8.46 -5.18
CA LEU A 60 -0.01 -9.86 -5.63
C LEU A 60 -1.42 -10.49 -5.75
N CYS A 61 -2.47 -9.69 -5.63
CA CYS A 61 -3.87 -10.10 -5.74
C CYS A 61 -4.67 -9.08 -6.56
N GLY A 62 -5.87 -9.46 -7.00
CA GLY A 62 -6.87 -8.50 -7.46
C GLY A 62 -7.56 -7.81 -6.28
N PHE A 63 -8.32 -6.73 -6.53
CA PHE A 63 -9.23 -6.18 -5.51
C PHE A 63 -10.36 -7.17 -5.18
N VAL A 64 -10.86 -7.84 -6.21
CA VAL A 64 -11.87 -8.91 -6.12
C VAL A 64 -11.36 -10.12 -6.88
N GLU A 65 -11.47 -11.30 -6.27
CA GLU A 65 -11.16 -12.58 -6.90
C GLU A 65 -12.34 -13.54 -6.72
N GLY A 66 -12.93 -13.96 -7.84
CA GLY A 66 -14.24 -14.62 -7.81
C GLY A 66 -15.31 -13.67 -7.29
N ASN A 67 -15.97 -14.03 -6.19
CA ASN A 67 -17.00 -13.22 -5.53
C ASN A 67 -16.56 -12.65 -4.18
N HIS A 68 -15.25 -12.67 -3.89
CA HIS A 68 -14.73 -12.23 -2.59
C HIS A 68 -13.79 -11.03 -2.78
N GLU A 69 -14.01 -10.00 -1.96
CA GLU A 69 -13.04 -8.92 -1.79
C GLU A 69 -11.75 -9.49 -1.18
N LYS A 70 -10.61 -9.14 -1.79
CA LYS A 70 -9.27 -9.54 -1.35
C LYS A 70 -8.44 -8.36 -0.88
N CYS A 71 -8.74 -7.17 -1.41
CA CYS A 71 -8.04 -5.94 -1.08
C CYS A 71 -8.99 -4.77 -1.32
N PHE A 72 -9.13 -3.90 -0.34
CA PHE A 72 -9.81 -2.64 -0.51
C PHE A 72 -9.02 -1.75 -1.50
N PRO A 73 -9.68 -1.03 -2.43
CA PRO A 73 -8.99 -0.11 -3.32
C PRO A 73 -8.25 0.97 -2.54
N TYR A 74 -6.92 1.01 -2.69
CA TYR A 74 -6.06 2.02 -2.07
C TYR A 74 -5.62 3.12 -3.06
N PHE A 75 -6.10 3.08 -4.31
CA PHE A 75 -5.97 4.15 -5.30
C PHE A 75 -7.19 4.12 -6.24
N PHE A 76 -7.48 5.22 -6.94
CA PHE A 76 -8.49 5.25 -8.02
C PHE A 76 -7.82 5.02 -9.37
N ALA A 77 -8.43 4.18 -10.21
CA ALA A 77 -7.82 3.78 -11.49
C ALA A 77 -7.79 4.92 -12.53
N GLU A 78 -8.60 5.95 -12.35
CA GLU A 78 -8.70 7.10 -13.25
C GLU A 78 -7.46 8.00 -13.15
N LEU A 79 -6.90 8.36 -14.31
CA LEU A 79 -5.71 9.20 -14.39
C LEU A 79 -6.01 10.62 -13.91
N ASN A 80 -5.10 11.17 -13.10
CA ASN A 80 -5.14 12.53 -12.57
C ASN A 80 -6.36 12.85 -11.69
N LEU A 81 -7.16 11.85 -11.30
CA LEU A 81 -8.23 12.01 -10.33
C LEU A 81 -7.68 11.73 -8.91
N PRO A 82 -7.60 12.74 -8.02
CA PRO A 82 -7.15 12.53 -6.66
C PRO A 82 -8.19 11.75 -5.83
N ALA A 83 -7.69 10.83 -5.01
CA ALA A 83 -8.47 10.04 -4.05
C ALA A 83 -7.90 10.25 -2.64
N THR A 84 -8.76 10.61 -1.69
CA THR A 84 -8.35 10.80 -0.29
C THR A 84 -8.61 9.53 0.51
N PHE A 85 -7.58 9.09 1.24
CA PHE A 85 -7.61 7.96 2.15
C PHE A 85 -7.36 8.44 3.57
N GLY A 86 -8.40 8.39 4.39
CA GLY A 86 -8.34 8.95 5.73
C GLY A 86 -8.36 10.47 5.74
N LYS A 87 -7.60 11.09 6.66
CA LYS A 87 -7.56 12.55 6.81
C LYS A 87 -6.36 13.20 6.14
N LEU A 88 -5.30 12.45 5.89
CA LEU A 88 -3.99 13.00 5.56
C LEU A 88 -3.55 12.69 4.13
N TYR A 89 -3.92 11.52 3.58
CA TYR A 89 -3.30 11.01 2.36
C TYR A 89 -4.18 11.21 1.15
N THR A 90 -3.70 11.97 0.18
CA THR A 90 -4.30 12.05 -1.15
C THR A 90 -3.40 11.33 -2.15
N VAL A 91 -3.96 10.39 -2.90
CA VAL A 91 -3.24 9.56 -3.86
C VAL A 91 -3.84 9.79 -5.24
N THR A 92 -2.98 10.03 -6.22
CA THR A 92 -3.36 10.26 -7.60
C THR A 92 -2.56 9.35 -8.51
N VAL A 93 -3.22 8.61 -9.41
CA VAL A 93 -2.50 7.92 -10.50
C VAL A 93 -2.10 8.95 -11.54
N LYS A 94 -0.80 9.14 -11.74
CA LYS A 94 -0.25 10.09 -12.73
C LYS A 94 -0.04 9.44 -14.09
N GLU A 95 0.42 8.20 -14.10
CA GLU A 95 0.71 7.46 -15.33
C GLU A 95 0.27 6.00 -15.19
N ASN A 96 -0.23 5.45 -16.28
CA ASN A 96 -0.38 4.02 -16.50
C ASN A 96 0.61 3.63 -17.59
N TYR A 97 1.50 2.69 -17.31
CA TYR A 97 2.42 2.19 -18.33
C TYR A 97 1.77 1.05 -19.10
N ASP A 98 2.30 0.80 -20.30
CA ASP A 98 1.93 -0.38 -21.07
C ASP A 98 2.18 -1.63 -20.24
N PRO A 99 1.25 -2.61 -20.26
CA PRO A 99 1.45 -3.86 -19.55
C PRO A 99 2.64 -4.62 -20.13
N ASP A 100 3.18 -5.55 -19.34
CA ASP A 100 4.20 -6.46 -19.85
C ASP A 100 3.64 -7.33 -21.01
N PRO A 101 4.50 -8.01 -21.80
CA PRO A 101 4.04 -8.83 -22.94
C PRO A 101 3.01 -9.91 -22.59
N THR A 102 2.94 -10.36 -21.33
CA THR A 102 1.95 -11.34 -20.87
C THR A 102 0.62 -10.70 -20.46
N GLY A 103 0.58 -9.38 -20.26
CA GLY A 103 -0.59 -8.68 -19.73
C GLY A 103 -0.83 -8.88 -18.23
N THR A 104 0.08 -9.56 -17.54
CA THR A 104 -0.10 -9.95 -16.12
C THR A 104 0.37 -8.87 -15.17
N ILE A 105 1.37 -8.09 -15.59
CA ILE A 105 2.00 -7.05 -14.80
C ILE A 105 1.55 -5.70 -15.34
N VAL A 106 0.87 -4.93 -14.49
CA VAL A 106 0.43 -3.57 -14.77
C VAL A 106 1.21 -2.62 -13.87
N HIS A 107 1.89 -1.65 -14.47
CA HIS A 107 2.62 -0.62 -13.73
C HIS A 107 1.86 0.71 -13.73
N LYS A 108 1.87 1.38 -12.57
CA LYS A 108 1.24 2.69 -12.36
C LYS A 108 2.19 3.61 -11.60
N LEU A 109 2.25 4.88 -11.98
CA LEU A 109 2.93 5.91 -11.20
C LEU A 109 1.91 6.58 -10.28
N LEU A 110 2.16 6.49 -8.97
CA LEU A 110 1.33 7.13 -7.95
C LEU A 110 2.02 8.39 -7.42
N HIS A 111 1.28 9.48 -7.35
CA HIS A 111 1.67 10.68 -6.62
C HIS A 111 0.90 10.75 -5.31
N ILE A 112 1.61 11.03 -4.21
CA ILE A 112 1.07 11.03 -2.86
C ILE A 112 1.30 12.42 -2.27
N GLU A 113 0.22 13.05 -1.83
CA GLU A 113 0.22 14.33 -1.12
C GLU A 113 -0.23 14.10 0.33
N VAL A 114 0.40 14.80 1.26
CA VAL A 114 0.07 14.74 2.69
C VAL A 114 -0.35 16.13 3.16
N LEU A 115 -1.52 16.22 3.78
CA LEU A 115 -2.08 17.46 4.36
C LEU A 115 -1.47 17.81 5.72
#